data_AF-A0A0R2BJV3-F1
#
_entry.id   AF-A0A0R2BJV3-F1
#
_cell.length_a   1.000
_cell.length_b   1.000
_cell.length_c   1.000
_cell.angle_alpha   90.00
_cell.angle_beta   90.00
_cell.angle_gamma   90.00
#
_symmetry.space_group_name_H-M   'P 1'
#
loop_
_entity.id
_entity.type
_entity.pdbx_description
1 polymer ?
#
loop_
_entity_poly.entity_id
_entity_poly.type
_entity_poly.pdbx_seq_one_letter_code
_entity_poly.pdbx_strand_id
1 'polypeptide(L)' 'MEQINLVPTILAAQAGNEEAMVELLFRFDPICIRQAKYGRKTFDEDCYQELHLHLIKVIRNFDVEKFKNK' A
#
# COMPACT_ATOMS: atom_id res chain seq x y z
N MET A 1 0.97 21.48 -1.27
CA MET A 1 0.33 20.15 -1.31
C MET A 1 -0.18 19.89 0.09
N GLU A 2 -1.49 19.73 0.28
CA GLU A 2 -2.02 19.35 1.59
C GLU A 2 -1.43 18.00 2.01
N GLN A 3 -1.03 17.91 3.27
CA GLN A 3 -0.51 16.67 3.84
C GLN A 3 -1.69 15.75 4.12
N ILE A 4 -1.88 14.72 3.29
CA ILE A 4 -2.99 13.79 3.45
C ILE A 4 -2.69 12.86 4.63
N ASN A 5 -3.54 12.91 5.66
CA ASN A 5 -3.47 11.97 6.76
C ASN A 5 -4.09 10.62 6.37
N LEU A 6 -3.25 9.60 6.22
CA LEU A 6 -3.66 8.25 5.86
C LEU A 6 -4.07 7.38 7.05
N VAL A 7 -3.86 7.84 8.29
CA VAL A 7 -4.15 7.07 9.50
C VAL A 7 -5.61 6.58 9.56
N PRO A 8 -6.63 7.42 9.27
CA PRO A 8 -8.02 6.95 9.29
C PRO A 8 -8.28 5.81 8.30
N THR A 9 -7.76 5.94 7.07
CA THR A 9 -7.93 4.93 6.02
C THR A 9 -7.22 3.63 6.36
N ILE A 10 -6.01 3.70 6.94
CA ILE A 10 -5.27 2.52 7.39
C ILE A 10 -6.04 1.78 8.49
N LEU A 11 -6.55 2.49 9.49
CA LEU A 11 -7.32 1.88 10.58
C LEU A 11 -8.63 1.25 10.06
N ALA A 12 -9.32 1.92 9.13
CA ALA A 12 -10.51 1.37 8.49
C ALA A 12 -10.20 0.08 7.73
N ALA A 13 -9.12 0.05 6.95
CA ALA A 13 -8.68 -1.13 6.21
C ALA A 13 -8.29 -2.29 7.15
N GLN A 14 -7.63 -1.98 8.27
CA GLN A 14 -7.30 -2.97 9.31
C GLN A 14 -8.54 -3.53 10.02
N ALA A 15 -9.60 -2.73 10.16
CA ALA A 15 -10.89 -3.15 10.70
C ALA A 15 -11.75 -3.97 9.70
N GLY A 16 -11.24 -4.23 8.49
CA GLY A 16 -11.93 -5.03 7.48
C GLY A 16 -12.76 -4.22 6.48
N ASN A 17 -12.64 -2.89 6.45
CA ASN A 17 -13.27 -2.09 5.39
C ASN A 17 -12.55 -2.32 4.05
N GLU A 18 -13.23 -2.99 3.12
CA GLU A 18 -12.68 -3.33 1.81
C GLU A 18 -12.43 -2.10 0.93
N GLU A 19 -13.32 -1.10 0.97
CA GLU A 19 -13.16 0.14 0.19
C GLU A 19 -11.91 0.91 0.63
N ALA A 20 -11.65 0.97 1.95
CA ALA A 20 -10.44 1.59 2.49
C ALA A 20 -9.17 0.82 2.07
N MET A 21 -9.22 -0.52 2.01
CA MET A 21 -8.11 -1.32 1.48
C MET A 21 -7.89 -1.01 0.00
N VAL A 22 -8.95 -0.99 -0.82
CA VAL A 22 -8.87 -0.66 -2.25
C VAL A 22 -8.29 0.73 -2.47
N GLU A 23 -8.71 1.73 -1.68
CA GLU A 23 -8.16 3.09 -1.75
C GLU A 23 -6.64 3.10 -1.52
N LEU A 24 -6.17 2.39 -0.49
CA LEU A 24 -4.74 2.29 -0.18
C LEU A 24 -3.97 1.56 -1.29
N LEU A 25 -4.51 0.45 -1.80
CA LEU A 25 -3.91 -0.29 -2.91
C LEU A 25 -3.78 0.60 -4.14
N PHE A 26 -4.85 1.29 -4.54
CA PHE A 26 -4.83 2.20 -5.69
C PHE A 26 -3.84 3.36 -5.50
N ARG A 27 -3.78 3.92 -4.29
CA ARG A 27 -2.84 5.02 -3.97
C ARG A 27 -1.38 4.59 -4.10
N PHE A 28 -1.03 3.36 -3.72
CA PHE A 28 0.35 2.87 -3.74
C PHE A 28 0.71 2.00 -4.96
N ASP A 29 -0.26 1.65 -5.81
CA ASP A 29 -0.07 0.89 -7.05
C ASP A 29 1.03 1.47 -7.97
N PRO A 30 1.18 2.80 -8.16
CA PRO A 30 2.28 3.35 -8.96
C PRO A 30 3.68 2.93 -8.46
N ILE A 31 3.85 2.67 -7.16
CA ILE A 31 5.10 2.14 -6.60
C ILE A 31 5.29 0.69 -7.04
N CYS A 32 4.24 -0.13 -6.96
CA CYS A 32 4.28 -1.52 -7.38
C CYS A 32 4.61 -1.65 -8.88
N ILE A 33 3.94 -0.87 -9.74
CA ILE A 33 4.22 -0.83 -11.19
C ILE A 33 5.68 -0.46 -11.46
N ARG A 34 6.20 0.57 -10.78
CA ARG A 34 7.59 1.01 -10.95
C ARG A 34 8.58 -0.08 -10.55
N GLN A 35 8.34 -0.79 -9.44
CA GLN A 35 9.22 -1.85 -8.96
C GLN A 35 9.16 -3.10 -9.84
N ALA A 36 7.98 -3.47 -10.35
CA ALA A 36 7.80 -4.57 -11.28
C ALA A 36 8.58 -4.37 -12.61
N LYS A 37 8.85 -3.12 -13.01
CA LYS A 37 9.65 -2.79 -14.20
C LYS A 37 11.13 -2.50 -13.88
N TYR A 38 11.48 -2.26 -12.62
CA TYR A 38 12.81 -1.78 -12.25
C TYR A 38 13.91 -2.76 -12.67
N GLY A 39 14.90 -2.26 -13.43
CA GLY A 39 16.03 -3.05 -13.91
C GLY A 39 15.70 -4.11 -14.98
N ARG A 40 14.47 -4.15 -15.49
CA ARG A 40 14.01 -5.15 -16.46
C ARG A 40 13.62 -4.52 -17.80
N LYS A 41 13.75 -5.30 -18.88
CA LYS A 41 13.31 -4.89 -20.24
C LYS A 41 11.79 -4.95 -20.40
N THR A 42 11.15 -5.87 -19.69
CA THR A 42 9.70 -6.10 -19.71
C THR A 42 9.13 -5.93 -18.31
N PHE A 43 7.81 -5.74 -18.26
CA PHE A 43 7.07 -5.78 -17.00
C PHE A 43 7.04 -7.21 -16.46
N ASP A 44 7.21 -7.36 -15.15
CA ASP A 44 7.21 -8.64 -14.45
C ASP A 44 5.89 -8.78 -13.67
N GLU A 45 4.94 -9.52 -14.24
CA GLU A 45 3.58 -9.69 -13.69
C GLU A 45 3.58 -10.43 -12.35
N ASP A 46 4.45 -11.44 -12.21
CA ASP A 46 4.61 -12.18 -10.96
C ASP A 46 5.14 -11.26 -9.85
N CYS A 47 6.16 -10.45 -10.17
CA CYS A 47 6.67 -9.45 -9.24
C CYS A 47 5.59 -8.43 -8.86
N TYR A 48 4.78 -7.97 -9.82
CA TYR A 48 3.67 -7.05 -9.56
C TYR A 48 2.64 -7.64 -8.58
N GLN A 49 2.28 -8.91 -8.76
CA GLN A 49 1.35 -9.60 -7.87
C GLN A 49 1.93 -9.78 -6.45
N GLU A 50 3.19 -10.19 -6.33
CA GLU A 50 3.87 -10.31 -5.03
C GLU A 50 3.98 -8.96 -4.30
N LEU A 51 4.23 -7.86 -5.02
CA LEU A 51 4.24 -6.52 -4.45
C LEU A 51 2.88 -6.11 -3.88
N HIS A 52 1.79 -6.48 -4.55
CA HIS A 52 0.43 -6.26 -4.04
C HIS A 52 0.14 -7.07 -2.78
N LEU A 53 0.51 -8.36 -2.77
CA LEU A 53 0.38 -9.20 -1.58
C LEU A 53 1.19 -8.65 -0.41
N HIS A 54 2.42 -8.17 -0.68
CA HIS A 54 3.26 -7.52 0.31
C HIS A 54 2.62 -6.24 0.84
N LEU A 55 2.08 -5.39 -0.03
CA LEU A 55 1.39 -4.15 0.35
C LEU A 55 0.20 -4.43 1.27
N ILE A 56 -0.63 -5.42 0.96
CA ILE A 56 -1.76 -5.84 1.82
C ILE A 56 -1.24 -6.25 3.21
N LYS A 57 -0.17 -7.07 3.26
CA LYS A 57 0.45 -7.50 4.53
C LYS A 57 1.00 -6.31 5.31
N VAL A 58 1.62 -5.34 4.65
CA VAL A 58 2.14 -4.13 5.29
C VAL A 58 1.01 -3.30 5.87
N ILE A 59 -0.06 -3.03 5.10
CA ILE A 59 -1.22 -2.26 5.58
C ILE A 59 -1.85 -2.93 6.80
N ARG A 60 -2.09 -4.24 6.74
CA ARG A 60 -2.70 -5.00 7.85
C ARG A 60 -1.88 -4.96 9.14
N ASN A 61 -0.55 -4.94 9.03
CA ASN A 61 0.35 -4.97 10.18
C ASN A 61 0.96 -3.61 10.53
N PHE A 62 0.52 -2.53 9.87
CA PHE A 62 1.08 -1.20 10.09
C PHE A 62 0.73 -0.69 11.49
N ASP A 63 1.74 -0.53 12.33
CA ASP A 63 1.60 -0.01 13.69
C ASP A 63 1.44 1.52 13.65
N VAL A 64 0.19 1.98 13.61
CA VAL A 64 -0.16 3.40 13.59
C VAL A 64 0.34 4.13 14.85
N GLU A 65 0.29 3.50 16.02
CA GLU A 65 0.64 4.12 17.31
C GLU A 65 2.12 4.51 17.35
N LYS A 66 2.99 3.66 16.78
CA LYS A 66 4.42 3.96 16.64
C LYS A 66 4.72 5.26 15.88
N PHE A 67 3.80 5.72 15.02
CA PHE A 67 3.99 6.89 14.17
C PHE A 67 3.05 8.06 14.52
N LYS A 68 2.24 7.96 15.58
CA LYS A 68 1.41 9.08 16.07
C LYS A 68 2.19 10.18 16.80
N ASN A 69 3.43 9.93 17.21
CA ASN A 69 4.24 10.83 18.06
C ASN A 69 5.57 11.28 17.42
N LYS A 70 5.64 11.46 16.11
CA LYS A 70 6.82 12.00 15.42
C LYS A 70 6.50 13.25 14.61
#